data_AF-A0A1L9VZC5-F1
#
_entry.id   AF-A0A1L9VZC5-F1
#
_cell.length_a   1.000
_cell.length_b   1.000
_cell.length_c   1.000
_cell.angle_alpha   90.00
_cell.angle_beta   90.00
_cell.angle_gamma   90.00
#
_symmetry.space_group_name_H-M   'P 1'
#
loop_
_entity.id
_entity.type
_entity.pdbx_description
1 polymer ?
#
loop_
_entity_poly.entity_id
_entity_poly.type
_entity_poly.pdbx_seq_one_letter_code
_entity_poly.pdbx_strand_id
1 'polypeptide(L)'
;MDVLQKSVIEPLQPVLRPIALSLPEPVHDAIVSLIGSDCHNALVLGLDVTKDPNCTSLAISKALGLAIVGASAIVKVPQILKLIGSQSSAGVSFVSYALETASLLITLSYGVRNQFPFSTYGESALIAVQDVVVGVLVLSFAGRPTAAAAFVAVVAASVYALLLDQSMVDAQTMAYLQAGAGALSIASKAPQILTIWSEGGTGQLSAFAVFNYLIGSLSRIFTTLQEVDDKLILYSFIAGFTLNVILAGQMLYYWKSPAKPKKQAKPTSKPVQQAPVAASTGASPKPSGKTPTTRRRG
;
A
#
# COMPACT_ATOMS: atom_id res chain seq x y z
N MET A 1 -9.96 14.49 -24.53
CA MET A 1 -8.73 13.86 -25.05
C MET A 1 -7.97 14.78 -26.01
N ASP A 2 -8.62 15.72 -26.68
CA ASP A 2 -8.00 16.64 -27.65
C ASP A 2 -6.89 17.51 -27.08
N VAL A 3 -7.04 17.98 -25.83
CA VAL A 3 -5.99 18.73 -25.14
C VAL A 3 -4.76 17.85 -24.91
N LEU A 4 -4.96 16.57 -24.56
CA LEU A 4 -3.86 15.63 -24.34
C LEU A 4 -3.14 15.32 -25.66
N GLN A 5 -3.90 15.12 -26.74
CA GLN A 5 -3.36 14.88 -28.08
C GLN A 5 -2.49 16.08 -28.54
N LYS A 6 -3.04 17.29 -28.49
CA LYS A 6 -2.36 18.49 -29.00
C LYS A 6 -1.22 18.98 -28.11
N SER A 7 -1.37 18.91 -26.79
CA SER A 7 -0.39 19.48 -25.86
C SER A 7 0.71 18.51 -25.43
N VAL A 8 0.50 17.20 -25.56
CA VAL A 8 1.46 16.18 -25.08
C VAL A 8 1.88 15.23 -26.19
N ILE A 9 0.93 14.62 -26.90
CA ILE A 9 1.24 13.54 -27.85
C ILE A 9 1.86 14.09 -29.14
N GLU A 10 1.26 15.11 -29.76
CA GLU A 10 1.77 15.73 -31.00
C GLU A 10 3.23 16.25 -30.86
N PRO A 11 3.60 16.96 -29.77
CA PRO A 11 5.00 17.36 -29.54
C PRO A 11 5.97 16.18 -29.34
N LEU A 12 5.52 15.07 -28.74
CA LEU A 12 6.33 13.89 -28.45
C LEU A 12 6.33 12.85 -29.58
N GLN A 13 5.41 12.96 -30.53
CA GLN A 13 5.23 12.05 -31.66
C GLN A 13 6.52 11.75 -32.44
N PRO A 14 7.41 12.71 -32.76
CA PRO A 14 8.67 12.42 -33.45
C PRO A 14 9.63 11.53 -32.64
N VAL A 15 9.52 11.53 -31.31
CA VAL A 15 10.32 10.67 -30.41
C VAL A 15 9.62 9.34 -30.15
N LEU A 16 8.31 9.34 -29.97
CA LEU A 16 7.54 8.16 -29.62
C LEU A 16 7.34 7.20 -30.79
N ARG A 17 7.16 7.71 -32.02
CA ARG A 17 6.89 6.88 -33.20
C ARG A 17 8.00 5.88 -33.55
N PRO A 18 9.31 6.25 -33.57
CA PRO A 18 10.37 5.27 -33.82
C PRO A 18 10.44 4.22 -32.70
N ILE A 19 10.24 4.63 -31.44
CA ILE A 19 10.20 3.71 -30.30
C ILE A 19 9.05 2.71 -30.44
N ALA A 20 7.85 3.21 -30.77
CA ALA A 20 6.64 2.41 -30.94
C ALA A 20 6.76 1.38 -32.07
N LEU A 21 7.46 1.70 -33.16
CA LEU A 21 7.68 0.79 -34.27
C LEU A 21 8.84 -0.20 -34.02
N SER A 22 9.74 0.14 -33.10
CA SER A 22 10.88 -0.71 -32.72
C SER A 22 10.64 -1.62 -31.51
N LEU A 23 9.40 -1.67 -31.01
CA LEU A 23 9.04 -2.53 -29.87
C LEU A 23 9.28 -4.02 -30.22
N PRO A 24 10.00 -4.78 -29.37
CA PRO A 24 10.16 -6.23 -29.56
C PRO A 24 8.81 -6.95 -29.56
N GLU A 25 8.67 -8.02 -30.34
CA GLU A 25 7.42 -8.82 -30.42
C GLU A 25 6.85 -9.23 -29.04
N PRO A 26 7.65 -9.69 -28.06
CA PRO A 26 7.11 -10.03 -26.74
C PRO A 26 6.45 -8.85 -26.02
N VAL A 27 6.92 -7.63 -26.27
CA VAL A 27 6.34 -6.42 -25.70
C VAL A 27 5.06 -6.04 -26.45
N HIS A 28 5.05 -6.23 -27.76
CA HIS A 28 3.86 -6.06 -28.60
C HIS A 28 2.73 -6.97 -28.12
N ASP A 29 3.01 -8.26 -27.97
CA ASP A 29 2.05 -9.27 -27.52
C ASP A 29 1.57 -9.00 -26.10
N ALA A 30 2.47 -8.55 -25.22
CA ALA A 30 2.10 -8.16 -23.86
C ALA A 30 1.13 -6.96 -23.86
N ILE A 31 1.38 -5.94 -24.69
CA ILE A 31 0.50 -4.77 -24.76
C ILE A 31 -0.84 -5.16 -25.41
N VAL A 32 -0.83 -5.91 -26.51
CA VAL A 32 -2.05 -6.42 -27.16
C VAL A 32 -2.87 -7.26 -26.18
N SER A 33 -2.22 -8.11 -25.38
CA SER A 33 -2.90 -8.88 -24.34
C SER A 33 -3.48 -8.02 -23.22
N LEU A 34 -2.94 -6.81 -22.99
CA LEU A 34 -3.34 -5.93 -21.89
C LEU A 34 -4.48 -4.98 -22.26
N ILE A 35 -4.43 -4.40 -23.47
CA ILE A 35 -5.39 -3.37 -23.95
C ILE A 35 -6.21 -3.79 -25.17
N GLY A 36 -5.91 -4.93 -25.80
CA GLY A 36 -6.57 -5.41 -27.00
C GLY A 36 -5.92 -4.93 -28.30
N SER A 37 -6.09 -5.68 -29.39
CA SER A 37 -5.48 -5.41 -30.70
C SER A 37 -5.91 -4.07 -31.30
N ASP A 38 -7.20 -3.72 -31.15
CA ASP A 38 -7.76 -2.50 -31.73
C ASP A 38 -7.25 -1.25 -31.01
N CYS A 39 -7.22 -1.29 -29.67
CA CYS A 39 -6.66 -0.21 -28.86
C CYS A 39 -5.14 -0.10 -29.02
N HIS A 40 -4.43 -1.23 -29.16
CA HIS A 40 -3.00 -1.22 -29.46
C HIS A 40 -2.70 -0.51 -30.79
N ASN A 41 -3.45 -0.82 -31.85
CA ASN A 41 -3.26 -0.21 -33.16
C ASN A 41 -3.58 1.29 -33.15
N ALA A 42 -4.63 1.70 -32.44
CA ALA A 42 -5.01 3.11 -32.33
C ALA A 42 -4.03 3.93 -31.48
N LEU A 43 -3.64 3.43 -30.30
CA LEU A 43 -2.86 4.21 -29.33
C LEU A 43 -1.35 4.04 -29.47
N VAL A 44 -0.84 2.84 -29.73
CA VAL A 44 0.61 2.56 -29.73
C VAL A 44 1.19 2.81 -31.12
N LEU A 45 0.57 2.24 -32.15
CA LEU A 45 1.03 2.41 -33.54
C LEU A 45 0.53 3.74 -34.15
N GLY A 46 -0.71 4.12 -33.85
CA GLY A 46 -1.32 5.35 -34.35
C GLY A 46 -0.94 6.61 -33.57
N LEU A 47 -0.54 6.48 -32.28
CA LEU A 47 -0.37 7.61 -31.35
C LEU A 47 -1.56 8.57 -31.37
N ASP A 48 -2.77 8.02 -31.46
CA ASP A 48 -4.02 8.78 -31.52
C ASP A 48 -4.90 8.40 -30.32
N VAL A 49 -4.89 9.25 -29.30
CA VAL A 49 -5.73 9.11 -28.10
C VAL A 49 -7.11 9.75 -28.25
N THR A 50 -7.40 10.32 -29.42
CA THR A 50 -8.71 10.92 -29.73
C THR A 50 -9.64 9.99 -30.51
N LYS A 51 -9.08 9.04 -31.26
CA LYS A 51 -9.83 8.11 -32.11
C LYS A 51 -10.80 7.21 -31.34
N ASP A 52 -10.41 6.76 -30.14
CA ASP A 52 -11.29 6.01 -29.25
C ASP A 52 -11.06 6.40 -27.77
N PRO A 53 -11.98 7.17 -27.17
CA PRO A 53 -11.85 7.60 -25.78
C PRO A 53 -11.96 6.45 -24.76
N ASN A 54 -12.60 5.33 -25.11
CA ASN A 54 -12.69 4.16 -24.24
C ASN A 54 -11.36 3.42 -24.21
N CYS A 55 -10.72 3.22 -25.36
CA CYS A 55 -9.37 2.65 -25.45
C CYS A 55 -8.35 3.47 -24.65
N THR A 56 -8.45 4.80 -24.72
CA THR A 56 -7.56 5.71 -23.99
C THR A 56 -7.77 5.61 -22.48
N SER A 57 -9.01 5.58 -22.02
CA SER A 57 -9.31 5.44 -20.58
C SER A 57 -8.85 4.08 -20.04
N LEU A 58 -9.04 3.01 -20.82
CA LEU A 58 -8.56 1.67 -20.49
C LEU A 58 -7.03 1.60 -20.45
N ALA A 59 -6.33 2.17 -21.44
CA ALA A 59 -4.88 2.18 -21.46
C ALA A 59 -4.28 2.98 -20.30
N ILE A 60 -4.87 4.15 -19.97
CA ILE A 60 -4.49 4.92 -18.78
C ILE A 60 -4.73 4.09 -17.52
N SER A 61 -5.87 3.41 -17.41
CA SER A 61 -6.17 2.55 -16.27
C SER A 61 -5.15 1.45 -16.08
N LYS A 62 -4.82 0.72 -17.15
CA LYS A 62 -3.82 -0.36 -17.12
C LYS A 62 -2.44 0.15 -16.74
N ALA A 63 -2.01 1.27 -17.32
CA ALA A 63 -0.74 1.90 -16.98
C ALA A 63 -0.70 2.31 -15.50
N LEU A 64 -1.77 2.93 -15.01
CA LEU A 64 -1.90 3.34 -13.61
C LEU A 64 -1.91 2.14 -12.66
N GLY A 65 -2.67 1.10 -12.97
CA GLY A 65 -2.71 -0.16 -12.22
C GLY A 65 -1.34 -0.81 -12.15
N LEU A 66 -0.63 -0.96 -13.28
CA LEU A 66 0.73 -1.50 -13.30
C LEU A 66 1.73 -0.64 -12.53
N ALA A 67 1.61 0.69 -12.59
CA ALA A 67 2.45 1.59 -11.80
C ALA A 67 2.20 1.41 -10.30
N ILE A 68 0.93 1.29 -9.88
CA ILE A 68 0.55 1.03 -8.49
C ILE A 68 1.11 -0.31 -8.02
N VAL A 69 0.93 -1.37 -8.81
CA VAL A 69 1.47 -2.71 -8.54
C VAL A 69 3.00 -2.64 -8.43
N GLY A 70 3.68 -2.01 -9.37
CA GLY A 70 5.14 -1.86 -9.36
C GLY A 70 5.64 -1.09 -8.13
N ALA A 71 4.99 0.02 -7.78
CA ALA A 71 5.34 0.78 -6.58
C ALA A 71 5.11 -0.03 -5.30
N SER A 72 4.05 -0.84 -5.25
CA SER A 72 3.71 -1.66 -4.08
C SER A 72 4.81 -2.67 -3.71
N ALA A 73 5.61 -3.12 -4.68
CA ALA A 73 6.71 -4.08 -4.50
C ALA A 73 7.81 -3.59 -3.53
N ILE A 74 7.94 -2.27 -3.37
CA ILE A 74 9.01 -1.66 -2.56
C ILE A 74 8.50 -0.99 -1.28
N VAL A 75 7.18 -0.91 -1.06
CA VAL A 75 6.60 -0.12 0.03
C VAL A 75 7.08 -0.57 1.42
N LYS A 76 7.20 -1.88 1.66
CA LYS A 76 7.60 -2.41 2.97
C LYS A 76 9.11 -2.73 3.04
N VAL A 77 9.84 -2.66 1.93
CA VAL A 77 11.30 -2.93 1.87
C VAL A 77 12.10 -2.08 2.87
N PRO A 78 11.88 -0.75 3.03
CA PRO A 78 12.60 0.03 4.02
C PRO A 78 12.40 -0.47 5.47
N GLN A 79 11.20 -0.97 5.78
CA GLN A 79 10.89 -1.52 7.10
C GLN A 79 11.58 -2.88 7.31
N ILE A 80 11.60 -3.74 6.29
CA ILE A 80 12.32 -5.02 6.31
C ILE A 80 13.81 -4.79 6.59
N LEU A 81 14.44 -3.85 5.87
CA LEU A 81 15.85 -3.51 6.06
C LEU A 81 16.12 -2.97 7.46
N LYS A 82 15.23 -2.13 8.02
CA LYS A 82 15.33 -1.66 9.41
C LYS A 82 15.27 -2.79 10.43
N LEU A 83 14.36 -3.74 10.27
CA LEU A 83 14.23 -4.89 11.18
C LEU A 83 15.50 -5.75 11.14
N ILE A 84 16.01 -6.05 9.94
CA ILE A 84 17.24 -6.85 9.77
C ILE A 84 18.44 -6.11 10.37
N GLY A 85 18.59 -4.81 10.09
CA GLY A 85 19.72 -4.02 10.56
C GLY A 85 19.72 -3.78 12.08
N SER A 86 18.54 -3.64 12.68
CA SER A 86 18.41 -3.46 14.14
C SER A 86 18.35 -4.78 14.92
N GLN A 87 18.02 -5.88 14.25
CA GLN A 87 17.72 -7.19 14.86
C GLN A 87 16.72 -7.10 16.03
N SER A 88 15.80 -6.14 15.96
CA SER A 88 14.84 -5.86 17.02
C SER A 88 13.48 -5.54 16.44
N SER A 89 12.42 -6.09 17.04
CA SER A 89 11.03 -5.78 16.70
C SER A 89 10.39 -4.72 17.59
N ALA A 90 11.19 -4.02 18.41
CA ALA A 90 10.70 -2.98 19.29
C ALA A 90 9.97 -1.86 18.53
N GLY A 91 8.75 -1.53 18.99
CA GLY A 91 7.91 -0.51 18.36
C GLY A 91 7.10 -1.00 17.15
N VAL A 92 7.29 -2.25 16.69
CA VAL A 92 6.57 -2.82 15.57
C VAL A 92 5.47 -3.77 16.06
N SER A 93 4.23 -3.53 15.65
CA SER A 93 3.06 -4.32 16.07
C SER A 93 2.85 -5.53 15.16
N PHE A 94 3.12 -6.74 15.67
CA PHE A 94 2.81 -7.99 14.95
C PHE A 94 1.32 -8.08 14.59
N VAL A 95 0.43 -7.75 15.53
CA VAL A 95 -1.03 -7.85 15.32
C VAL A 95 -1.49 -6.96 14.17
N SER A 96 -0.92 -5.76 14.05
CA SER A 96 -1.25 -4.86 12.94
C SER A 96 -0.87 -5.47 11.59
N TYR A 97 0.33 -6.06 11.47
CA TYR A 97 0.76 -6.74 10.25
C TYR A 97 -0.03 -8.02 9.96
N ALA A 98 -0.43 -8.77 11.00
CA ALA A 98 -1.27 -9.95 10.83
C ALA A 98 -2.67 -9.60 10.32
N LEU A 99 -3.27 -8.53 10.85
CA LEU A 99 -4.57 -8.02 10.39
C LEU A 99 -4.49 -7.44 8.97
N GLU A 100 -3.42 -6.70 8.65
CA GLU A 100 -3.16 -6.20 7.30
C GLU A 100 -3.01 -7.37 6.32
N THR A 101 -2.21 -8.38 6.67
CA THR A 101 -2.04 -9.63 5.88
C THR A 101 -3.39 -10.30 5.62
N ALA A 102 -4.23 -10.47 6.66
CA ALA A 102 -5.54 -11.09 6.52
C ALA A 102 -6.45 -10.29 5.56
N SER A 103 -6.49 -8.97 5.70
CA SER A 103 -7.26 -8.09 4.81
C SER A 103 -6.79 -8.15 3.35
N LEU A 104 -5.48 -8.23 3.13
CA LEU A 104 -4.89 -8.32 1.79
C LEU A 104 -5.13 -9.69 1.16
N LEU A 105 -5.08 -10.77 1.94
CA LEU A 105 -5.42 -12.11 1.46
C LEU A 105 -6.90 -12.21 1.05
N ILE A 106 -7.82 -11.62 1.82
CA ILE A 106 -9.23 -11.53 1.44
C ILE A 106 -9.39 -10.79 0.11
N THR A 107 -8.74 -9.63 -0.04
CA THR A 107 -8.81 -8.82 -1.27
C THR A 107 -8.24 -9.55 -2.48
N LEU A 108 -7.08 -10.20 -2.30
CA LEU A 108 -6.47 -11.05 -3.31
C LEU A 108 -7.40 -12.18 -3.72
N SER A 109 -7.91 -12.94 -2.76
CA SER A 109 -8.81 -14.07 -3.00
C SER A 109 -10.11 -13.66 -3.68
N TYR A 110 -10.70 -12.54 -3.27
CA TYR A 110 -11.91 -12.00 -3.90
C TYR A 110 -11.63 -11.61 -5.36
N GLY A 111 -10.52 -10.91 -5.62
CA GLY A 111 -10.15 -10.50 -6.98
C GLY A 111 -9.90 -11.69 -7.91
N VAL A 112 -9.14 -12.69 -7.44
CA VAL A 112 -8.85 -13.90 -8.24
C VAL A 112 -10.10 -14.73 -8.49
N ARG A 113 -10.96 -14.94 -7.47
CA ARG A 113 -12.19 -15.74 -7.63
C ARG A 113 -13.16 -15.12 -8.63
N ASN A 114 -13.25 -13.79 -8.65
CA ASN A 114 -14.09 -13.07 -9.61
C ASN A 114 -13.42 -12.83 -10.98
N GLN A 115 -12.23 -13.42 -11.22
CA GLN A 115 -11.50 -13.29 -12.48
C GLN A 115 -11.19 -11.84 -12.87
N PHE A 116 -10.96 -10.97 -11.88
CA PHE A 116 -10.59 -9.59 -12.15
C PHE A 116 -9.19 -9.50 -12.76
N PRO A 117 -8.88 -8.42 -13.50
CA PRO A 117 -7.53 -8.23 -14.04
C PRO A 117 -6.50 -8.08 -12.91
N PHE A 118 -5.30 -8.63 -13.10
CA PHE A 118 -4.23 -8.56 -12.09
C PHE A 118 -3.88 -7.13 -11.66
N SER A 119 -4.04 -6.13 -12.52
CA SER A 119 -3.89 -4.70 -12.21
C SER A 119 -4.77 -4.20 -11.06
N THR A 120 -5.83 -4.92 -10.70
CA THR A 120 -6.80 -4.52 -9.66
C THR A 120 -6.44 -5.04 -8.27
N TYR A 121 -5.85 -6.24 -8.17
CA TYR A 121 -5.51 -6.89 -6.90
C TYR A 121 -4.01 -7.19 -6.74
N GLY A 122 -3.21 -7.02 -7.79
CA GLY A 122 -1.79 -7.37 -7.81
C GLY A 122 -0.96 -6.64 -6.75
N GLU A 123 -1.34 -5.41 -6.42
CA GLU A 123 -0.74 -4.68 -5.30
C GLU A 123 -0.98 -5.38 -3.97
N SER A 124 -2.17 -5.98 -3.79
CA SER A 124 -2.52 -6.69 -2.55
C SER A 124 -1.70 -7.96 -2.42
N ALA A 125 -1.43 -8.66 -3.53
CA ALA A 125 -0.55 -9.82 -3.56
C ALA A 125 0.88 -9.45 -3.14
N LEU A 126 1.46 -8.42 -3.75
CA LEU A 126 2.85 -8.02 -3.48
C LEU A 126 3.04 -7.46 -2.07
N ILE A 127 2.07 -6.71 -1.55
CA ILE A 127 2.13 -6.21 -0.17
C ILE A 127 1.92 -7.38 0.81
N ALA A 128 1.01 -8.32 0.54
CA ALA A 128 0.78 -9.47 1.42
C ALA A 128 2.05 -10.30 1.61
N VAL A 129 2.80 -10.56 0.52
CA VAL A 129 4.09 -11.27 0.60
C VAL A 129 5.06 -10.52 1.51
N GLN A 130 5.19 -9.20 1.34
CA GLN A 130 6.08 -8.39 2.18
C GLN A 130 5.62 -8.34 3.64
N ASP A 131 4.31 -8.28 3.91
CA ASP A 131 3.75 -8.27 5.26
C ASP A 131 3.97 -9.60 5.98
N VAL A 132 3.90 -10.73 5.26
CA VAL A 132 4.27 -12.04 5.81
C VAL A 132 5.74 -12.03 6.22
N VAL A 133 6.64 -11.52 5.37
CA VAL A 133 8.07 -11.40 5.69
C VAL A 133 8.27 -10.53 6.94
N VAL A 134 7.62 -9.37 7.02
CA VAL A 134 7.69 -8.50 8.19
C VAL A 134 7.17 -9.21 9.44
N GLY A 135 6.02 -9.89 9.37
CA GLY A 135 5.44 -10.63 10.49
C GLY A 135 6.38 -11.72 11.01
N VAL A 136 7.03 -12.47 10.11
CA VAL A 136 8.03 -13.48 10.45
C VAL A 136 9.24 -12.85 11.13
N LEU A 137 9.79 -11.76 10.59
CA LEU A 137 10.92 -11.05 11.20
C LEU A 137 10.56 -10.49 12.59
N VAL A 138 9.37 -9.92 12.74
CA VAL A 138 8.89 -9.36 14.02
C VAL A 138 8.84 -10.44 15.10
N LEU A 139 8.29 -11.61 14.79
CA LEU A 139 8.20 -12.72 15.74
C LEU A 139 9.56 -13.37 16.01
N SER A 140 10.40 -13.49 14.98
CA SER A 140 11.75 -14.06 15.10
C SER A 140 12.64 -13.20 16.00
N PHE A 141 12.67 -11.88 15.78
CA PHE A 141 13.43 -10.93 16.61
C PHE A 141 12.80 -10.67 17.98
N ALA A 142 11.54 -11.06 18.19
CA ALA A 142 10.92 -11.11 19.52
C ALA A 142 11.29 -12.40 20.30
N GLY A 143 12.13 -13.28 19.75
CA GLY A 143 12.50 -14.55 20.38
C GLY A 143 11.40 -15.62 20.33
N ARG A 144 10.45 -15.52 19.38
CA ARG A 144 9.29 -16.43 19.24
C ARG A 144 9.27 -17.15 17.88
N PRO A 145 10.30 -17.95 17.53
CA PRO A 145 10.39 -18.59 16.20
C PRO A 145 9.27 -19.62 15.95
N THR A 146 8.77 -20.29 17.00
CA THR A 146 7.62 -21.20 16.89
C THR A 146 6.34 -20.46 16.50
N ALA A 147 6.13 -19.26 17.04
CA ALA A 147 5.02 -18.40 16.62
C ALA A 147 5.18 -17.93 15.18
N ALA A 148 6.42 -17.67 14.72
CA ALA A 148 6.69 -17.30 13.33
C ALA A 148 6.33 -18.44 12.36
N ALA A 149 6.71 -19.68 12.68
CA ALA A 149 6.32 -20.85 11.91
C ALA A 149 4.79 -21.06 11.92
N ALA A 150 4.15 -20.91 13.07
CA ALA A 150 2.69 -21.00 13.19
C ALA A 150 1.99 -19.91 12.34
N PHE A 151 2.51 -18.69 12.32
CA PHE A 151 1.98 -17.61 11.49
C PHE A 151 2.05 -17.95 10.00
N VAL A 152 3.17 -18.48 9.52
CA VAL A 152 3.30 -18.94 8.12
C VAL A 152 2.30 -20.06 7.81
N ALA A 153 2.13 -21.02 8.72
CA ALA A 153 1.15 -22.10 8.56
C ALA A 153 -0.29 -21.58 8.49
N VAL A 154 -0.65 -20.61 9.34
CA VAL A 154 -1.97 -19.95 9.32
C VAL A 154 -2.18 -19.19 8.01
N VAL A 155 -1.17 -18.47 7.52
CA VAL A 155 -1.23 -17.78 6.23
C VAL A 155 -1.45 -18.78 5.09
N ALA A 156 -0.68 -19.87 5.05
CA ALA A 156 -0.83 -20.92 4.03
C ALA A 156 -2.22 -21.58 4.07
N ALA A 157 -2.72 -21.90 5.27
CA ALA A 157 -4.07 -22.43 5.44
C ALA A 157 -5.15 -21.43 5.00
N SER A 158 -4.95 -20.13 5.28
CA SER A 158 -5.85 -19.06 4.85
C SER A 158 -5.87 -18.93 3.32
N VAL A 159 -4.71 -18.99 2.67
CA VAL A 159 -4.62 -19.00 1.19
C VAL A 159 -5.35 -20.22 0.64
N TYR A 160 -5.14 -21.41 1.20
CA TYR A 160 -5.83 -22.62 0.75
C TYR A 160 -7.36 -22.47 0.87
N ALA A 161 -7.86 -22.07 2.04
CA ALA A 161 -9.30 -21.93 2.30
C ALA A 161 -9.96 -20.78 1.50
N LEU A 162 -9.28 -19.64 1.36
CA LEU A 162 -9.82 -18.46 0.70
C LEU A 162 -9.59 -18.45 -0.81
N LEU A 163 -8.62 -19.19 -1.35
CA LEU A 163 -8.29 -19.14 -2.78
C LEU A 163 -8.54 -20.46 -3.49
N LEU A 164 -8.05 -21.58 -2.93
CA LEU A 164 -7.98 -22.86 -3.62
C LEU A 164 -9.23 -23.71 -3.43
N ASP A 165 -9.78 -23.75 -2.21
CA ASP A 165 -10.98 -24.50 -1.91
C ASP A 165 -12.22 -23.60 -1.84
N GLN A 166 -13.00 -23.59 -2.91
CA GLN A 166 -14.24 -22.81 -2.98
C GLN A 166 -15.40 -23.42 -2.16
N SER A 167 -15.25 -24.65 -1.66
CA SER A 167 -16.28 -25.28 -0.81
C SER A 167 -16.22 -24.81 0.64
N MET A 168 -15.05 -24.38 1.12
CA MET A 168 -14.83 -23.91 2.49
C MET A 168 -15.43 -22.53 2.74
N VAL A 169 -15.33 -21.64 1.74
CA VAL A 169 -15.85 -20.27 1.81
C VAL A 169 -16.60 -20.01 0.52
N ASP A 170 -17.91 -19.84 0.60
CA ASP A 170 -18.75 -19.57 -0.56
C ASP A 170 -18.60 -18.12 -1.07
N ALA A 171 -19.19 -17.83 -2.22
CA ALA A 171 -19.12 -16.50 -2.84
C ALA A 171 -19.74 -15.40 -1.95
N GLN A 172 -20.82 -15.72 -1.23
CA GLN A 172 -21.50 -14.75 -0.37
C GLN A 172 -20.65 -14.40 0.86
N THR A 173 -20.05 -15.40 1.51
CA THR A 173 -19.12 -15.19 2.63
C THR A 173 -17.88 -14.43 2.16
N MET A 174 -17.34 -14.75 0.98
CA MET A 174 -16.24 -13.98 0.39
C MET A 174 -16.60 -12.51 0.17
N ALA A 175 -17.82 -12.21 -0.30
CA ALA A 175 -18.28 -10.83 -0.45
C ALA A 175 -18.40 -10.10 0.89
N TYR A 176 -18.90 -10.76 1.95
CA TYR A 176 -18.92 -10.17 3.29
C TYR A 176 -17.52 -9.93 3.85
N LEU A 177 -16.58 -10.86 3.63
CA LEU A 177 -15.19 -10.69 4.01
C LEU A 177 -14.57 -9.49 3.28
N GLN A 178 -14.80 -9.36 1.97
CA GLN A 178 -14.35 -8.22 1.18
C GLN A 178 -14.94 -6.90 1.66
N ALA A 179 -16.24 -6.88 1.96
CA ALA A 179 -16.91 -5.72 2.56
C ALA A 179 -16.29 -5.36 3.91
N GLY A 180 -15.98 -6.37 4.74
CA GLY A 180 -15.31 -6.21 6.03
C GLY A 180 -13.90 -5.64 5.88
N ALA A 181 -13.12 -6.10 4.90
CA ALA A 181 -11.79 -5.55 4.58
C ALA A 181 -11.88 -4.07 4.18
N GLY A 182 -12.84 -3.72 3.32
CA GLY A 182 -13.14 -2.33 2.96
C GLY A 182 -13.54 -1.48 4.18
N ALA A 183 -14.45 -2.00 5.01
CA ALA A 183 -14.91 -1.33 6.22
C ALA A 183 -13.76 -1.11 7.23
N LEU A 184 -12.86 -2.08 7.40
CA LEU A 184 -11.70 -1.95 8.28
C LEU A 184 -10.75 -0.85 7.79
N SER A 185 -10.53 -0.77 6.48
CA SER A 185 -9.72 0.28 5.85
C SER A 185 -10.31 1.67 6.14
N ILE A 186 -11.63 1.82 6.02
CA ILE A 186 -12.36 3.06 6.34
C ILE A 186 -12.26 3.37 7.84
N ALA A 187 -12.52 2.38 8.69
CA ALA A 187 -12.49 2.52 10.15
C ALA A 187 -11.12 2.95 10.67
N SER A 188 -10.03 2.54 10.00
CA SER A 188 -8.67 2.95 10.39
C SER A 188 -8.42 4.46 10.31
N LYS A 189 -9.17 5.18 9.46
CA LYS A 189 -9.02 6.63 9.24
C LYS A 189 -9.91 7.47 10.15
N ALA A 190 -11.02 6.91 10.64
CA ALA A 190 -11.98 7.64 11.46
C ALA A 190 -11.37 8.17 12.79
N PRO A 191 -10.59 7.39 13.57
CA PRO A 191 -9.93 7.92 14.77
C PRO A 191 -8.97 9.07 14.46
N GLN A 192 -8.28 9.02 13.31
CA GLN A 192 -7.37 10.09 12.88
C GLN A 192 -8.13 11.38 12.59
N ILE A 193 -9.25 11.30 11.86
CA ILE A 193 -10.12 12.45 11.56
C ILE A 193 -10.65 13.10 12.84
N LEU A 194 -11.15 12.30 13.78
CA LEU A 194 -11.68 12.77 15.06
C LEU A 194 -10.60 13.38 15.96
N THR A 195 -9.40 12.80 15.95
CA THR A 195 -8.26 13.32 16.71
C THR A 195 -7.85 14.69 16.17
N ILE A 196 -7.70 14.86 14.86
CA ILE A 196 -7.35 16.15 14.25
C ILE A 196 -8.41 17.21 14.58
N TRP A 197 -9.69 16.84 14.51
CA TRP A 197 -10.79 17.74 14.87
C TRP A 197 -10.73 18.19 16.33
N SER A 198 -10.57 17.24 17.26
CA SER A 198 -10.53 17.53 18.69
C SER A 198 -9.27 18.27 19.14
N GLU A 199 -8.11 17.96 18.56
CA GLU A 199 -6.85 18.63 18.88
C GLU A 199 -6.80 20.04 18.25
N GLY A 200 -7.48 20.26 17.13
CA GLY A 200 -7.49 21.52 16.38
C GLY A 200 -6.18 21.73 15.61
N GLY A 201 -5.57 20.66 15.13
CA GLY A 201 -4.27 20.66 14.47
C GLY A 201 -3.92 19.30 13.88
N THR A 202 -3.08 19.27 12.85
CA THR A 202 -2.65 18.01 12.18
C THR A 202 -1.41 17.38 12.81
N GLY A 203 -0.74 18.09 13.73
CA GLY A 203 0.39 17.57 14.51
C GLY A 203 1.57 17.15 13.63
N GLN A 204 1.90 15.87 13.64
CA GLN A 204 2.99 15.27 12.85
C GLN A 204 2.49 14.58 11.57
N LEU A 205 1.22 14.79 11.20
CA LEU A 205 0.67 14.21 9.99
C LEU A 205 1.34 14.84 8.77
N SER A 206 1.91 14.01 7.91
CA SER A 206 2.56 14.46 6.68
C SER A 206 1.53 14.90 5.64
N ALA A 207 1.58 16.17 5.22
CA ALA A 207 0.78 16.68 4.09
C ALA A 207 0.99 15.80 2.85
N PHE A 208 2.25 15.47 2.56
CA PHE A 208 2.61 14.63 1.43
C PHE A 208 1.91 13.27 1.47
N ALA A 209 1.86 12.61 2.64
CA ALA A 209 1.16 11.34 2.80
C ALA A 209 -0.35 11.49 2.60
N VAL A 210 -0.97 12.52 3.15
CA VAL A 210 -2.42 12.77 3.03
C VAL A 210 -2.82 12.99 1.58
N PHE A 211 -2.10 13.83 0.83
CA PHE A 211 -2.39 14.06 -0.58
C PHE A 211 -2.09 12.84 -1.46
N ASN A 212 -1.04 12.07 -1.16
CA ASN A 212 -0.79 10.81 -1.86
C ASN A 212 -1.90 9.79 -1.61
N TYR A 213 -2.45 9.71 -0.40
CA TYR A 213 -3.61 8.85 -0.14
C TYR A 213 -4.82 9.28 -0.94
N LEU A 214 -5.06 10.58 -1.06
CA LEU A 214 -6.15 11.12 -1.88
C LEU A 214 -5.99 10.72 -3.34
N ILE A 215 -4.84 11.01 -3.94
CA ILE A 215 -4.51 10.66 -5.34
C ILE A 215 -4.60 9.15 -5.55
N GLY A 216 -3.99 8.35 -4.67
CA GLY A 216 -4.02 6.89 -4.76
C GLY A 216 -5.45 6.33 -4.68
N SER A 217 -6.29 6.85 -3.78
CA SER A 217 -7.70 6.41 -3.71
C SER A 217 -8.51 6.84 -4.93
N LEU A 218 -8.25 8.01 -5.53
CA LEU A 218 -8.87 8.43 -6.77
C LEU A 218 -8.47 7.53 -7.93
N SER A 219 -7.17 7.23 -8.03
CA SER A 219 -6.63 6.28 -9.01
C SER A 219 -7.35 4.94 -8.94
N ARG A 220 -7.57 4.40 -7.73
CA ARG A 220 -8.30 3.13 -7.55
C ARG A 220 -9.77 3.20 -7.95
N ILE A 221 -10.45 4.32 -7.71
CA ILE A 221 -11.83 4.52 -8.22
C ILE A 221 -11.82 4.48 -9.74
N PHE A 222 -10.91 5.23 -10.37
CA PHE A 222 -10.80 5.26 -11.82
C PHE A 222 -10.49 3.88 -12.40
N THR A 223 -9.47 3.18 -11.87
CA THR A 223 -9.13 1.84 -12.38
C THR A 223 -10.23 0.82 -12.17
N THR A 224 -10.97 0.90 -11.05
CA THR A 224 -12.12 0.01 -10.81
C THR A 224 -13.21 0.27 -11.83
N LEU A 225 -13.60 1.54 -12.06
CA LEU A 225 -14.62 1.89 -13.05
C LEU A 225 -14.27 1.45 -14.48
N GLN A 226 -12.98 1.40 -14.81
CA GLN A 226 -12.51 1.02 -16.14
C GLN A 226 -12.28 -0.48 -16.31
N GLU A 227 -11.95 -1.20 -15.24
CA GLU A 227 -11.50 -2.59 -15.32
C GLU A 227 -12.45 -3.61 -14.69
N VAL A 228 -13.39 -3.19 -13.85
CA VAL A 228 -14.26 -4.09 -13.07
C VAL A 228 -15.67 -3.54 -12.92
N ASP A 229 -16.68 -4.35 -13.23
CA ASP A 229 -18.09 -4.05 -12.93
C ASP A 229 -18.50 -4.59 -11.54
N ASP A 230 -17.76 -4.19 -10.50
CA ASP A 230 -18.02 -4.61 -9.11
C ASP A 230 -18.33 -3.40 -8.21
N LYS A 231 -19.61 -3.29 -7.85
CA LYS A 231 -20.11 -2.20 -7.01
C LYS A 231 -19.58 -2.26 -5.57
N LEU A 232 -19.26 -3.44 -5.05
CA LEU A 232 -18.78 -3.60 -3.68
C LEU A 232 -17.37 -2.99 -3.53
N ILE A 233 -16.47 -3.32 -4.45
CA ILE A 233 -15.12 -2.73 -4.49
C ILE A 233 -15.22 -1.23 -4.77
N LEU A 234 -16.04 -0.83 -5.75
CA LEU A 234 -16.21 0.58 -6.10
C LEU A 234 -16.68 1.42 -4.91
N TYR A 235 -17.73 1.00 -4.20
CA TYR A 235 -18.23 1.74 -3.04
C TYR A 235 -17.22 1.79 -1.90
N SER A 236 -16.43 0.72 -1.71
CA SER A 236 -15.36 0.71 -0.71
C SER A 236 -14.29 1.74 -1.03
N PHE A 237 -13.88 1.88 -2.30
CA PHE A 237 -12.93 2.91 -2.71
C PHE A 237 -13.50 4.33 -2.67
N ILE A 238 -14.77 4.52 -3.05
CA ILE A 238 -15.46 5.80 -2.93
C ILE A 238 -15.50 6.25 -1.47
N ALA A 239 -15.91 5.38 -0.55
CA ALA A 239 -15.94 5.70 0.87
C ALA A 239 -14.54 6.02 1.42
N GLY A 240 -13.52 5.25 1.03
CA GLY A 240 -12.13 5.53 1.40
C GLY A 240 -11.63 6.88 0.86
N PHE A 241 -11.97 7.22 -0.39
CA PHE A 241 -11.66 8.51 -1.00
C PHE A 241 -12.34 9.67 -0.27
N THR A 242 -13.62 9.54 0.08
CA THR A 242 -14.34 10.56 0.86
C THR A 242 -13.64 10.84 2.20
N LEU A 243 -13.18 9.81 2.92
CA LEU A 243 -12.42 10.03 4.15
C LEU A 243 -11.06 10.70 3.89
N ASN A 244 -10.38 10.36 2.81
CA ASN A 244 -9.14 11.04 2.42
C ASN A 244 -9.38 12.51 2.03
N VAL A 245 -10.52 12.84 1.41
CA VAL A 245 -10.93 14.24 1.16
C VAL A 245 -11.12 14.98 2.47
N ILE A 246 -11.77 14.38 3.46
CA ILE A 246 -11.94 14.99 4.79
C ILE A 246 -10.58 15.25 5.44
N LEU A 247 -9.67 14.26 5.43
CA LEU A 247 -8.31 14.42 5.97
C LEU A 247 -7.52 15.52 5.24
N ALA A 248 -7.61 15.58 3.91
CA ALA A 248 -6.96 16.64 3.12
C ALA A 248 -7.55 18.01 3.42
N GLY A 249 -8.88 18.10 3.58
CA GLY A 249 -9.57 19.31 4.00
C GLY A 249 -9.13 19.77 5.38
N GLN A 250 -9.05 18.86 6.35
CA GLN A 250 -8.51 19.15 7.69
C GLN A 250 -7.04 19.59 7.64
N MET A 251 -6.23 18.97 6.77
CA MET A 251 -4.83 19.36 6.56
C MET A 251 -4.72 20.81 6.05
N LEU A 252 -5.54 21.20 5.08
CA LEU A 252 -5.58 22.56 4.55
C LEU A 252 -6.13 23.56 5.56
N TYR A 253 -7.20 23.20 6.27
CA TYR A 253 -7.84 24.06 7.26
C TYR A 253 -6.92 24.37 8.45
N TYR A 254 -6.26 23.34 8.99
CA TYR A 254 -5.36 23.47 10.14
C TYR A 254 -3.91 23.77 9.75
N TRP A 255 -3.62 24.08 8.49
CA TRP A 255 -2.25 24.28 7.97
C TRP A 255 -1.42 25.30 8.76
N LYS A 256 -2.08 26.34 9.29
CA LYS A 256 -1.45 27.42 10.05
C LYS A 256 -1.74 27.37 11.56
N SER A 257 -2.39 26.31 12.05
CA SER A 257 -2.74 26.22 13.46
C SER A 257 -1.52 25.86 14.30
N PRO A 258 -1.19 26.61 15.37
CA PRO A 258 -0.05 26.32 16.22
C PRO A 258 -0.26 24.96 16.90
N ALA A 259 0.72 24.07 16.77
CA ALA A 259 0.70 22.78 17.45
C ALA A 259 0.58 23.00 18.97
N LYS A 260 -0.52 22.55 19.57
CA LYS A 260 -0.70 22.65 21.04
C LYS A 260 0.41 21.84 21.73
N PRO A 261 1.07 22.39 22.78
CA PRO A 261 2.06 21.64 23.54
C PRO A 261 1.39 20.44 24.23
N LYS A 262 2.04 19.27 24.15
CA LYS A 262 1.55 17.99 24.69
C LYS A 262 1.14 18.14 26.17
N LYS A 263 -0.14 17.92 26.50
CA LYS A 263 -0.49 17.38 27.83
C LYS A 263 0.04 15.95 27.88
N GLN A 264 0.97 15.67 28.78
CA GLN A 264 1.45 14.31 29.03
C GLN A 264 0.27 13.42 29.44
N ALA A 265 -0.22 12.61 28.49
CA ALA A 265 -1.09 11.49 28.82
C ALA A 265 -0.22 10.42 29.51
N LYS A 266 -0.69 9.94 30.68
CA LYS A 266 -0.22 8.71 31.32
C LYS A 266 -0.12 7.57 30.29
N PRO A 267 0.81 6.62 30.46
CA PRO A 267 1.17 5.66 29.41
C PRO A 267 0.01 4.70 29.12
N THR A 268 -0.82 5.03 28.15
CA THR A 268 -1.56 4.07 27.34
C THR A 268 -0.74 3.80 26.09
N SER A 269 -0.40 2.54 25.90
CA SER A 269 0.36 1.98 24.78
C SER A 269 -0.12 2.51 23.42
N LYS A 270 0.71 3.33 22.78
CA LYS A 270 0.49 3.84 21.41
C LYS A 270 1.18 2.91 20.40
N PRO A 271 0.54 2.57 19.26
CA PRO A 271 1.21 1.97 18.12
C PRO A 271 2.04 3.04 17.39
N VAL A 272 3.33 2.78 17.18
CA VAL A 272 4.26 3.72 16.51
C VAL A 272 4.48 3.26 15.08
N GLN A 273 3.98 4.03 14.11
CA GLN A 273 4.49 4.07 12.74
C GLN A 273 5.52 5.20 12.66
N GLN A 274 6.78 4.91 12.32
CA GLN A 274 7.82 5.92 12.03
C GLN A 274 8.70 5.51 10.84
N ALA A 275 8.66 6.33 9.79
CA ALA A 275 9.60 6.37 8.66
C ALA A 275 10.72 7.44 8.93
N PRO A 276 11.84 7.50 8.18
CA PRO A 276 13.20 7.43 8.76
C PRO A 276 14.12 8.68 8.69
N VAL A 277 15.14 8.65 9.56
CA VAL A 277 16.56 9.12 9.55
C VAL A 277 17.05 10.57 9.76
N ALA A 278 18.20 10.60 10.48
CA ALA A 278 19.33 11.54 10.57
C ALA A 278 19.24 12.62 11.69
N ALA A 279 20.23 12.89 12.55
CA ALA A 279 21.64 12.47 12.65
C ALA A 279 22.19 12.72 14.08
N SER A 280 23.34 12.06 14.38
CA SER A 280 24.41 12.32 15.38
C SER A 280 24.02 12.46 16.87
N THR A 281 24.73 11.88 17.85
CA THR A 281 26.18 11.86 18.11
C THR A 281 26.59 10.59 18.89
N GLY A 282 27.85 10.19 18.71
CA GLY A 282 28.35 8.85 18.99
C GLY A 282 28.69 8.49 20.43
N ALA A 283 28.92 7.20 20.62
CA ALA A 283 29.63 6.64 21.76
C ALA A 283 30.29 5.31 21.37
N SER A 284 31.59 5.20 21.58
CA SER A 284 32.35 3.95 21.71
C SER A 284 33.66 4.28 22.45
N PRO A 285 34.36 3.32 23.07
CA PRO A 285 33.85 2.19 23.86
C PRO A 285 34.62 2.02 25.20
N LYS A 286 34.16 1.04 26.00
CA LYS A 286 34.75 0.47 27.24
C LYS A 286 36.23 0.05 27.08
N PRO A 287 37.02 -0.11 28.18
CA PRO A 287 37.24 -1.46 28.74
C PRO A 287 37.42 -1.50 30.28
N SER A 288 36.81 -2.45 31.01
CA SER A 288 37.38 -3.70 31.54
C SER A 288 38.65 -3.57 32.42
N GLY A 289 38.54 -3.96 33.70
CA GLY A 289 39.69 -4.26 34.57
C GLY A 289 39.28 -4.83 35.94
N LYS A 290 39.58 -6.11 36.17
CA LYS A 290 39.43 -6.88 37.43
C LYS A 290 40.40 -6.31 38.50
N THR A 291 40.12 -6.31 39.82
CA THR A 291 40.41 -7.39 40.82
C THR A 291 40.24 -6.77 42.23
N PRO A 292 39.84 -7.52 43.29
CA PRO A 292 39.55 -6.95 44.62
C PRO A 292 40.80 -6.94 45.53
N THR A 293 40.95 -5.92 46.38
CA THR A 293 41.89 -5.95 47.52
C THR A 293 41.30 -5.29 48.77
N THR A 294 41.41 -6.02 49.87
CA THR A 294 41.15 -5.63 51.25
C THR A 294 42.22 -4.66 51.77
N ARG A 295 41.86 -3.59 52.50
CA ARG A 295 42.67 -3.15 53.66
C ARG A 295 41.91 -2.23 54.63
N ARG A 296 41.86 -2.73 55.86
CA ARG A 296 41.50 -2.11 57.15
C ARG A 296 42.54 -1.04 57.57
N ARG A 297 42.04 0.08 58.12
CA ARG A 297 42.64 0.89 59.21
C ARG A 297 41.49 1.08 60.22
N GLY A 298 41.57 0.96 61.54
CA GLY A 298 42.70 1.12 62.47
C GLY A 298 43.91 0.23 62.33
#